data_AF-A0A7S3L025-F1
#
_entry.id   AF-A0A7S3L025-F1
#
_cell.length_a   1.000
_cell.length_b   1.000
_cell.length_c   1.000
_cell.angle_alpha   90.00
_cell.angle_beta   90.00
_cell.angle_gamma   90.00
#
_symmetry.space_group_name_H-M   'P 1'
#
loop_
_entity.id
_entity.type
_entity.pdbx_description
1 polymer ?
#
loop_
_entity_poly.entity_id
_entity_poly.type
_entity_poly.pdbx_seq_one_letter_code
_entity_poly.pdbx_strand_id
1 'polypeptide(L)'
;MVQELGITFPGSLDLAGDVPFSSVLDDGMGFAALAKIPTLGLAQIALFGFLAETVAMPAGEYTGGPQNLPGGYDGSPPFIPGGYPNQIEDVDARDRALNVEIQNGRGAMLGVFGCMCHSMLDSCDHHFFYPITHN
;
A
#
# COMPACT_ATOMS: atom_id res chain seq x y z
N MET A 1 1.70 -9.74 -3.73
CA MET A 1 0.76 -10.84 -4.04
C MET A 1 -0.16 -10.53 -5.22
N VAL A 2 -0.99 -9.49 -5.22
CA VAL A 2 -1.86 -9.20 -6.38
C VAL A 2 -1.05 -8.93 -7.65
N GLN A 3 0.02 -8.12 -7.54
CA GLN A 3 0.92 -7.84 -8.67
C GLN A 3 1.68 -9.08 -9.15
N GLU A 4 2.05 -9.99 -8.24
CA GLU A 4 2.69 -11.28 -8.57
C GLU A 4 1.80 -12.19 -9.41
N LEU A 5 0.48 -12.00 -9.39
CA LEU A 5 -0.46 -12.77 -10.22
C LEU A 5 -0.57 -12.22 -11.65
N GLY A 6 0.17 -11.16 -12.00
CA GLY A 6 0.12 -10.52 -13.32
C GLY A 6 -1.19 -9.79 -13.61
N ILE A 7 -2.01 -9.53 -12.59
CA ILE A 7 -3.29 -8.83 -12.75
C ILE A 7 -3.02 -7.33 -12.83
N THR A 8 -3.26 -6.76 -14.02
CA THR A 8 -3.11 -5.33 -14.30
C THR A 8 -4.44 -4.69 -14.67
N PHE A 9 -4.51 -3.37 -14.49
CA PHE A 9 -5.65 -2.61 -14.99
C PHE A 9 -5.57 -2.48 -16.52
N PRO A 10 -6.72 -2.46 -17.23
CA PRO A 10 -6.72 -2.15 -18.65
C PRO A 10 -6.37 -0.67 -18.88
N GLY A 11 -5.59 -0.37 -19.93
CA GLY A 11 -5.28 1.01 -20.35
C GLY A 11 -3.81 1.41 -20.19
N SER A 12 -3.54 2.72 -20.18
CA SER A 12 -2.21 3.30 -20.07
C SER A 12 -2.06 4.16 -18.82
N LEU A 13 -0.85 4.18 -18.27
CA LEU A 13 -0.40 5.04 -17.19
C LEU A 13 -0.25 6.49 -17.62
N ASP A 14 -0.12 6.76 -18.92
CA ASP A 14 0.00 8.12 -19.43
C ASP A 14 -1.19 8.50 -20.33
N LEU A 15 -1.26 9.80 -20.64
CA LEU A 15 -2.32 10.36 -21.48
C LEU A 15 -2.05 10.15 -22.99
N ALA A 16 -0.83 9.78 -23.37
CA ALA A 16 -0.39 9.57 -24.75
C ALA A 16 -0.57 8.11 -25.23
N GLY A 17 -0.77 7.16 -24.31
CA GLY A 17 -0.85 5.73 -24.58
C GLY A 17 0.50 4.99 -24.61
N ASP A 18 1.61 5.65 -24.28
CA ASP A 18 2.96 5.10 -24.52
C ASP A 18 3.39 4.09 -23.45
N VAL A 19 2.77 4.11 -22.27
CA VAL A 19 3.09 3.21 -21.15
C VAL A 19 1.84 2.44 -20.72
N PRO A 20 1.51 1.30 -21.35
CA PRO A 20 0.38 0.47 -20.90
C PRO A 20 0.64 -0.12 -19.50
N PHE A 21 -0.41 -0.34 -18.71
CA PHE A 21 -0.25 -0.98 -17.38
C PHE A 21 0.36 -2.39 -17.45
N SER A 22 0.22 -3.07 -18.60
CA SER A 22 0.86 -4.36 -18.86
C SER A 22 2.38 -4.24 -18.98
N SER A 23 2.90 -3.15 -19.56
CA SER A 23 4.35 -3.00 -19.79
C SER A 23 5.16 -2.67 -18.54
N VAL A 24 4.46 -2.39 -17.43
CA VAL A 24 5.09 -2.17 -16.11
C VAL A 24 5.70 -3.46 -15.57
N LEU A 25 5.20 -4.61 -16.01
CA LEU A 25 5.61 -5.93 -15.50
C LEU A 25 6.60 -6.65 -16.42
N ASP A 26 6.96 -6.05 -17.57
CA ASP A 26 7.81 -6.67 -18.59
C ASP A 26 9.23 -7.00 -18.09
N ASP A 27 9.79 -6.13 -17.25
CA ASP A 27 11.16 -6.28 -16.71
C ASP A 27 11.17 -6.95 -15.32
N GLY A 28 10.02 -7.46 -14.86
CA GLY A 28 9.86 -8.13 -13.58
C GLY A 28 9.05 -7.34 -12.54
N MET A 29 8.73 -8.02 -11.44
CA MET A 29 7.88 -7.50 -10.36
C MET A 29 8.69 -6.74 -9.28
N GLY A 30 8.02 -5.96 -8.45
CA GLY A 30 8.65 -5.28 -7.31
C GLY A 30 9.43 -4.02 -7.71
N PHE A 31 10.75 -3.99 -7.43
CA PHE A 31 11.57 -2.80 -7.68
C PHE A 31 11.72 -2.47 -9.17
N ALA A 32 11.75 -3.47 -10.05
CA ALA A 32 11.81 -3.27 -11.49
C ALA A 32 10.55 -2.57 -12.02
N ALA A 33 9.37 -2.99 -11.54
CA ALA A 33 8.09 -2.36 -11.86
C ALA A 33 8.04 -0.88 -11.41
N LEU A 34 8.59 -0.56 -10.24
CA LEU A 34 8.69 0.83 -9.74
C LEU A 34 9.53 1.72 -10.68
N ALA A 35 10.58 1.17 -11.29
CA ALA A 35 11.46 1.91 -12.21
C ALA A 35 10.79 2.23 -13.57
N LYS A 36 9.74 1.49 -13.95
CA LYS A 36 8.98 1.71 -15.20
C LYS A 36 7.92 2.80 -15.08
N ILE A 37 7.57 3.22 -13.86
CA ILE A 37 6.55 4.24 -13.64
C ILE A 37 7.12 5.60 -14.09
N PRO A 38 6.38 6.40 -14.88
CA PRO A 38 6.79 7.75 -15.25
C PRO A 38 7.12 8.58 -14.00
N THR A 39 8.26 9.29 -14.03
CA THR A 39 8.78 10.02 -12.87
C THR A 39 7.80 11.08 -12.34
N LEU A 40 7.00 11.69 -13.23
CA LEU A 40 5.93 12.61 -12.85
C LEU A 40 4.79 11.92 -12.08
N GLY A 41 4.47 10.66 -12.41
CA GLY A 41 3.49 9.87 -11.66
C GLY A 41 3.97 9.53 -10.24
N LEU A 42 5.26 9.17 -10.09
CA LEU A 42 5.86 8.97 -8.77
C LEU A 42 5.85 10.26 -7.93
N ALA A 43 6.14 11.42 -8.55
CA ALA A 43 6.08 12.71 -7.88
C ALA A 43 4.66 13.06 -7.40
N GLN A 44 3.63 12.72 -8.17
CA GLN A 44 2.23 12.90 -7.75
C GLN A 44 1.87 12.04 -6.54
N ILE A 45 2.32 10.77 -6.52
CA ILE A 45 2.09 9.86 -5.39
C ILE A 45 2.79 10.40 -4.13
N ALA A 46 4.05 10.83 -4.25
CA ALA A 46 4.80 11.40 -3.13
C ALA A 46 4.16 12.69 -2.61
N LEU A 47 3.73 13.58 -3.52
CA LEU A 47 3.05 14.82 -3.14
C LEU A 47 1.70 14.56 -2.46
N PHE A 48 0.91 13.62 -2.98
CA PHE A 48 -0.36 13.23 -2.36
C PHE A 48 -0.14 12.62 -0.97
N GLY A 49 0.82 11.71 -0.83
CA GLY A 49 1.17 11.12 0.47
C GLY A 49 1.62 12.18 1.48
N PHE A 50 2.44 13.14 1.05
CA PHE A 50 2.88 14.26 1.89
C PHE A 50 1.71 15.14 2.32
N LEU A 51 0.80 15.50 1.41
CA LEU A 51 -0.39 16.30 1.72
C LEU A 51 -1.36 15.53 2.64
N ALA A 52 -1.55 14.23 2.41
CA ALA A 52 -2.41 13.40 3.24
C ALA A 52 -1.89 13.32 4.69
N GLU A 53 -0.58 13.12 4.87
CA GLU A 53 0.06 13.06 6.20
C GLU A 53 0.02 14.41 6.93
N THR A 54 0.22 15.51 6.20
CA THR A 54 0.34 16.86 6.82
C THR A 54 -1.01 17.55 7.05
N VAL A 55 -2.01 17.28 6.21
CA VAL A 55 -3.29 18.00 6.21
C VAL A 55 -4.45 17.12 6.65
N ALA A 56 -4.46 15.84 6.27
CA ALA A 56 -5.62 14.97 6.48
C ALA A 56 -5.46 13.99 7.66
N MET A 57 -4.23 13.64 8.03
CA MET A 57 -3.92 12.80 9.20
C MET A 57 -2.72 13.37 9.99
N PRO A 58 -2.77 14.64 10.42
CA PRO A 58 -1.67 15.22 11.18
C PRO A 58 -1.46 14.44 12.49
N ALA A 59 -0.24 13.96 12.72
CA ALA A 59 0.16 13.14 13.88
C ALA A 59 -0.06 13.81 15.26
N GLY A 60 -0.51 15.07 15.28
CA GLY A 60 -0.86 15.83 16.48
C GLY A 60 -2.36 15.99 16.74
N GLU A 61 -3.24 15.69 15.77
CA GLU A 61 -4.70 15.74 15.96
C GLU A 61 -5.20 14.42 16.54
N TYR A 62 -4.96 14.24 17.84
CA TYR A 62 -5.67 13.24 18.66
C TYR A 62 -7.05 13.77 19.07
N THR A 63 -7.80 14.31 18.11
CA THR A 63 -9.03 15.06 18.39
C THR A 63 -10.19 14.10 18.69
N GLY A 64 -10.27 13.72 19.97
CA GLY A 64 -11.49 13.98 20.74
C GLY A 64 -12.61 12.94 20.78
N GLY A 65 -12.40 11.71 20.33
CA GLY A 65 -13.32 10.59 20.61
C GLY A 65 -12.94 9.80 21.88
N PRO A 66 -13.81 8.91 22.39
CA PRO A 66 -13.47 7.93 23.44
C PRO A 66 -12.24 7.05 23.10
N GLN A 67 -11.83 7.07 21.83
CA GLN A 67 -10.70 6.35 21.22
C GLN A 67 -9.48 7.25 21.00
N ASN A 68 -9.13 8.11 21.97
CA ASN A 68 -7.89 8.89 21.99
C ASN A 68 -6.65 7.96 22.16
N LEU A 69 -6.40 7.15 21.14
CA LEU A 69 -5.33 6.18 21.02
C LEU A 69 -4.50 6.50 19.76
N PRO A 70 -3.21 6.14 19.72
CA PRO A 70 -2.40 6.26 18.51
C PRO A 70 -3.07 5.55 17.32
N GLY A 71 -3.28 6.27 16.21
CA GLY A 71 -3.97 5.77 15.02
C GLY A 71 -5.50 5.96 15.01
N GLY A 72 -6.07 6.55 16.06
CA GLY A 72 -7.49 6.90 16.15
C GLY A 72 -7.85 8.16 15.35
N TYR A 73 -7.56 8.18 14.05
CA TYR A 73 -7.98 9.26 13.17
C TYR A 73 -9.50 9.17 12.95
N ASP A 74 -10.25 10.11 13.51
CA ASP A 74 -11.54 10.44 12.91
C ASP A 74 -11.20 11.06 11.55
N GLY A 75 -11.88 10.65 10.49
CA GLY A 75 -11.49 11.05 9.14
C GLY A 75 -11.43 12.56 9.02
N SER A 76 -10.82 13.05 7.94
CA SER A 76 -10.79 14.48 7.62
C SER A 76 -11.86 14.79 6.56
N PRO A 77 -13.13 15.04 6.93
CA PRO A 77 -14.11 15.55 6.00
C PRO A 77 -13.62 16.85 5.35
N PRO A 78 -13.77 17.03 4.02
CA PRO A 78 -14.42 16.16 3.04
C PRO A 78 -13.49 15.15 2.33
N PHE A 79 -12.21 15.08 2.69
CA PHE A 79 -11.16 14.41 1.91
C PHE A 79 -10.95 12.94 2.28
N ILE A 80 -11.14 12.58 3.54
CA ILE A 80 -11.02 11.21 4.05
C ILE A 80 -12.30 10.91 4.85
N PRO A 81 -13.17 10.00 4.38
CA PRO A 81 -14.33 9.56 5.15
C PRO A 81 -13.88 9.03 6.52
N GLY A 82 -14.54 9.47 7.58
CA GLY A 82 -14.29 8.98 8.94
C GLY A 82 -14.55 7.49 9.09
N GLY A 83 -13.97 6.93 10.17
CA GLY A 83 -13.97 5.50 10.47
C GLY A 83 -15.36 4.85 10.46
N TYR A 84 -15.35 3.52 10.53
CA TYR A 84 -16.53 2.65 10.45
C TYR A 84 -17.81 3.27 11.07
N PRO A 85 -18.96 3.27 10.37
CA PRO A 85 -20.21 3.72 10.95
C PRO A 85 -20.52 2.80 12.14
N ASN A 86 -20.45 3.37 13.34
CA ASN A 86 -20.47 2.73 14.67
C ASN A 86 -19.10 2.19 15.10
N GLN A 87 -18.37 3.03 15.84
CA GLN A 87 -17.18 2.63 16.60
C GLN A 87 -17.54 1.52 17.60
N ILE A 88 -16.61 0.57 17.82
CA ILE A 88 -16.82 -0.51 18.78
C ILE A 88 -16.80 0.07 20.19
N GLU A 89 -17.97 0.15 20.82
CA GLU A 89 -18.13 0.67 22.19
C GLU A 89 -17.68 -0.31 23.27
N ASP A 90 -17.71 -1.62 22.98
CA ASP A 90 -17.26 -2.68 23.90
C ASP A 90 -15.72 -2.73 23.98
N VAL A 91 -15.19 -2.56 25.20
CA VAL A 91 -13.75 -2.50 25.46
C VAL A 91 -13.03 -3.81 25.15
N ASP A 92 -13.65 -4.96 25.44
CA ASP A 92 -13.03 -6.27 25.23
C ASP A 92 -12.98 -6.62 23.74
N ALA A 93 -14.06 -6.35 23.00
CA ALA A 93 -14.10 -6.49 21.55
C ALA A 93 -13.10 -5.55 20.85
N ARG A 94 -12.97 -4.31 21.33
CA ARG A 94 -12.00 -3.33 20.83
C ARG A 94 -10.56 -3.80 21.05
N ASP A 95 -10.22 -4.21 22.27
CA ASP A 95 -8.85 -4.63 22.60
C ASP A 95 -8.44 -5.86 21.80
N ARG A 96 -9.37 -6.78 21.55
CA ARG A 96 -9.14 -7.90 20.64
C ARG A 96 -8.86 -7.41 19.22
N ALA A 97 -9.66 -6.49 18.68
CA ALA A 97 -9.50 -5.99 17.32
C ALA A 97 -8.17 -5.23 17.12
N LEU A 98 -7.80 -4.36 18.06
CA LEU A 98 -6.52 -3.63 18.04
C LEU A 98 -5.31 -4.58 18.12
N ASN A 99 -5.40 -5.62 18.95
CA ASN A 99 -4.35 -6.63 19.02
C ASN A 99 -4.18 -7.40 17.69
N VAL A 100 -5.29 -7.71 17.02
CA VAL A 100 -5.26 -8.34 15.68
C VAL A 100 -4.65 -7.39 14.65
N GLU A 101 -5.02 -6.12 14.65
CA GLU A 101 -4.46 -5.10 13.75
C GLU A 101 -2.94 -4.98 13.89
N ILE A 102 -2.44 -4.86 15.12
CA ILE A 102 -1.00 -4.76 15.40
C ILE A 102 -0.26 -6.05 15.03
N GLN A 103 -0.81 -7.23 15.34
CA GLN A 103 -0.17 -8.50 14.97
C GLN A 103 -0.13 -8.71 13.46
N ASN A 104 -1.19 -8.34 12.74
CA ASN A 104 -1.20 -8.35 11.27
C ASN A 104 -0.18 -7.37 10.70
N GLY A 105 -0.07 -6.15 11.27
CA GLY A 105 0.96 -5.18 10.89
C GLY A 105 2.37 -5.74 11.09
N ARG A 106 2.65 -6.39 12.22
CA ARG A 106 3.94 -7.05 12.49
C ARG A 106 4.24 -8.17 11.49
N GLY A 107 3.24 -8.99 11.19
CA GLY A 107 3.35 -10.03 10.16
C GLY A 107 3.62 -9.44 8.77
N ALA A 108 2.92 -8.37 8.40
CA ALA A 108 3.09 -7.68 7.13
C ALA A 108 4.48 -7.03 7.00
N MET A 109 5.01 -6.42 8.06
CA MET A 109 6.37 -5.84 8.07
C MET A 109 7.45 -6.89 7.81
N LEU A 110 7.37 -8.05 8.47
CA LEU A 110 8.30 -9.15 8.23
C LEU A 110 8.09 -9.78 6.84
N GLY A 111 6.84 -9.90 6.40
CA GLY A 111 6.48 -10.41 5.08
C GLY A 111 7.03 -9.55 3.93
N VAL A 112 6.79 -8.24 3.97
CA VAL A 112 7.28 -7.33 2.93
C VAL A 112 8.81 -7.25 2.92
N PHE A 113 9.45 -7.24 4.09
CA PHE A 113 10.91 -7.28 4.18
C PHE A 113 11.48 -8.56 3.54
N GLY A 114 10.88 -9.72 3.84
CA GLY A 114 11.25 -10.98 3.20
C GLY A 114 11.12 -10.93 1.69
N CYS A 115 10.00 -10.40 1.17
CA CYS A 115 9.80 -10.20 -0.27
C CYS A 115 10.85 -9.26 -0.89
N MET A 116 11.19 -8.15 -0.22
CA MET A 116 12.20 -7.20 -0.71
C MET A 116 13.59 -7.86 -0.77
N CYS A 117 14.03 -8.53 0.29
CA CYS A 117 15.32 -9.22 0.30
C CYS A 117 15.38 -10.32 -0.76
N HIS A 118 14.31 -11.10 -0.92
CA HIS A 118 14.23 -12.12 -1.95
C HIS A 118 14.33 -11.52 -3.36
N SER A 119 13.62 -10.44 -3.65
CA SER A 119 13.67 -9.77 -4.96
C SER A 119 15.05 -9.20 -5.35
N MET A 120 15.92 -8.94 -4.37
CA MET A 120 17.28 -8.42 -4.61
C MET A 120 18.35 -9.51 -4.64
N LEU A 121 18.09 -10.66 -4.01
CA LEU A 121 19.03 -11.78 -3.91
C LEU A 121 18.78 -12.86 -4.97
N ASP A 122 17.54 -13.03 -5.40
CA ASP A 122 17.22 -13.92 -6.51
C ASP A 122 17.37 -13.18 -7.83
N SER A 123 18.22 -13.70 -8.70
CA SER A 123 18.50 -13.16 -10.03
C SER A 123 17.31 -13.44 -10.96
N CYS A 124 16.27 -12.61 -10.87
CA CYS A 124 15.15 -12.30 -11.79
C CYS A 124 14.55 -13.35 -12.76
N ASP A 125 14.83 -14.65 -12.65
CA ASP A 125 14.35 -15.66 -13.62
C ASP A 125 13.20 -16.55 -13.11
N HIS A 126 12.56 -16.18 -12.01
CA HIS A 126 11.39 -16.88 -11.49
C HIS A 126 10.48 -15.97 -10.67
N HIS A 127 9.16 -16.11 -10.88
CA HIS A 127 8.17 -15.57 -9.97
C HIS A 127 8.27 -16.34 -8.64
N PHE A 128 8.01 -15.68 -7.51
CA PHE A 128 8.11 -16.28 -6.16
C PHE A 128 7.39 -17.64 -6.01
N PHE A 129 6.38 -17.91 -6.86
CA PHE A 129 5.58 -19.15 -6.84
C PHE A 129 5.77 -20.10 -8.04
N TYR A 130 6.43 -19.69 -9.14
CA TYR A 130 6.67 -20.56 -10.29
C TYR A 130 7.87 -20.11 -11.16
N PRO A 131 8.59 -21.06 -11.79
CA PRO A 131 9.70 -20.75 -12.69
C PRO A 131 9.20 -20.03 -13.95
N ILE A 132 9.97 -19.03 -14.45
CA ILE A 132 9.69 -18.41 -15.75
C ILE A 132 10.06 -19.41 -16.84
N THR A 133 9.08 -19.90 -17.59
CA THR A 133 9.35 -20.54 -18.87
C THR A 133 9.68 -19.43 -19.87
N HIS A 134 10.98 -19.19 -20.09
CA HIS A 134 11.45 -18.43 -21.25
C HIS A 134 10.91 -19.09 -22.53
N ASN A 135 10.25 -18.32 -23.38
CA ASN A 135 9.96 -18.66 -24.77
C ASN A 135 10.44 -17.51 -25.64
#